data_AF-A0A916H8R4-F1
#
_entry.id   AF-A0A916H8R4-F1
#
_cell.length_a   1.000
_cell.length_b   1.000
_cell.length_c   1.000
_cell.angle_alpha   90.00
_cell.angle_beta   90.00
_cell.angle_gamma   90.00
#
_symmetry.space_group_name_H-M   'P 1'
#
loop_
_entity.id
_entity.type
_entity.pdbx_description
1 polymer ?
#
loop_
_entity_poly.entity_id
_entity_poly.type
_entity_poly.pdbx_seq_one_letter_code
_entity_poly.pdbx_strand_id
1 'polypeptide(L)'
;MPNIHASRLLLVSGLTLAATLAGCVAGGEPRGRGIVLDGDIGEWREGAAATCDSRFLYLRFTVDGEQYSLQSSPRPVAVFLDTDADPTTGVSRPEGPLAGMGIDVEVQLSPRRDDGRPGRGATILTTDQDGVRTQHKPADFDFAVSPTYASSWYEVRLSRSPRGAALPSKGMGGTGAAAGVVAVLGADGEVDAWADPFRVVFDQEISGEGGAPTLPPAKPGDGVRVISWNIERSSPVSNPEPFRRILAALEPDIVLMQEWEEGDESTVIAWFEAAGMTGWSVRKSEGDLSTGGGVLVASRFPIEPFGAAGLSTGGERGQKPVRFVAGVVRSPVGDILAGSTHLKCCGSKDSPEDRQRMAEAKAINALLRASMGARDLSLRVISGDLNLVGSRPPLDLLRAGLDVDGSDLDIADALVLGDLAYSTWRDPKTDFPPGRLDYVMFSDSTADGSSAFVFDAARLSDRSLATLGLRPEDSAASDHLPVVVDLRPLR
;
A
#
# COMPACT_ATOMS: atom_id res chain seq x y z
N MET A 1 38.38 1.69 24.93
CA MET A 1 37.82 2.63 23.93
C MET A 1 38.23 2.15 22.54
N PRO A 2 37.32 1.55 21.77
CA PRO A 2 37.43 1.54 20.32
C PRO A 2 36.51 2.62 19.75
N ASN A 3 37.06 3.45 18.86
CA ASN A 3 36.30 4.40 18.03
C ASN A 3 35.23 3.64 17.24
N ILE A 4 33.96 3.97 17.46
CA ILE A 4 32.86 3.57 16.60
C ILE A 4 32.90 4.52 15.41
N HIS A 5 33.25 3.99 14.24
CA HIS A 5 33.08 4.70 12.98
C HIS A 5 31.58 4.89 12.72
N ALA A 6 31.12 6.14 12.69
CA ALA A 6 29.82 6.49 12.13
C ALA A 6 29.77 5.98 10.68
N SER A 7 28.85 5.07 10.39
CA SER A 7 28.65 4.54 9.04
C SER A 7 27.78 5.53 8.27
N ARG A 8 28.31 6.09 7.18
CA ARG A 8 27.56 7.01 6.29
C ARG A 8 26.46 6.23 5.58
N LEU A 9 25.23 6.75 5.58
CA LEU A 9 24.24 6.40 4.57
C LEU A 9 24.74 6.99 3.23
N LEU A 10 24.93 6.17 2.20
CA LEU A 10 25.32 6.65 0.88
C LEU A 10 24.08 7.15 0.11
N LEU A 11 24.04 8.45 -0.19
CA LEU A 11 23.50 8.87 -1.48
C LEU A 11 24.52 8.46 -2.56
N VAL A 12 24.05 8.10 -3.75
CA VAL A 12 24.91 8.02 -4.93
C VAL A 12 25.41 9.44 -5.23
N SER A 13 26.52 9.83 -4.60
CA SER A 13 27.30 11.01 -4.95
C SER A 13 28.39 10.57 -5.91
N GLY A 14 28.05 10.52 -7.20
CA GLY A 14 29.01 10.44 -8.30
C GLY A 14 29.20 11.82 -8.93
N LEU A 15 30.35 12.43 -8.63
CA LEU A 15 30.88 13.71 -9.12
C LEU A 15 30.38 15.02 -8.47
N THR A 16 31.40 15.82 -8.12
CA THR A 16 31.36 17.13 -7.51
C THR A 16 30.67 18.16 -8.42
N LEU A 17 29.46 18.62 -8.06
CA LEU A 17 29.03 20.03 -8.22
C LEU A 17 27.66 20.27 -7.54
N ALA A 18 27.60 21.34 -6.73
CA ALA A 18 26.41 22.04 -6.21
C ALA A 18 25.18 21.21 -5.82
N ALA A 19 24.80 21.26 -4.54
CA ALA A 19 23.46 20.90 -4.08
C ALA A 19 22.42 21.64 -4.94
N THR A 20 21.84 20.95 -5.92
CA THR A 20 20.82 21.53 -6.80
C THR A 20 19.56 21.69 -5.99
N LEU A 21 19.17 22.94 -5.75
CA LEU A 21 17.85 23.33 -5.25
C LEU A 21 16.78 22.58 -6.05
N ALA A 22 16.15 21.59 -5.44
CA ALA A 22 14.94 20.99 -5.98
C ALA A 22 13.76 21.90 -5.60
N GLY A 23 13.32 22.74 -6.54
CA GLY A 23 12.03 23.44 -6.45
C GLY A 23 10.87 22.50 -6.78
N CYS A 24 9.65 22.81 -6.35
CA CYS A 24 8.49 21.97 -6.60
C CYS A 24 8.25 21.80 -8.12
N VAL A 25 7.67 20.67 -8.52
CA VAL A 25 7.32 20.41 -9.92
C VAL A 25 5.99 21.12 -10.23
N ALA A 26 5.99 22.06 -11.18
CA ALA A 26 4.77 22.71 -11.65
C ALA A 26 3.95 21.74 -12.53
N GLY A 27 2.67 21.56 -12.22
CA GLY A 27 1.74 20.70 -12.94
C GLY A 27 1.30 21.22 -14.32
N GLY A 28 2.24 21.56 -15.19
CA GLY A 28 1.96 22.28 -16.45
C GLY A 28 2.67 21.81 -17.73
N GLU A 29 3.61 20.85 -17.71
CA GLU A 29 4.22 20.31 -18.94
C GLU A 29 3.96 18.81 -19.16
N PRO A 30 3.84 18.33 -20.41
CA PRO A 30 3.31 16.99 -20.72
C PRO A 30 4.30 15.83 -20.50
N ARG A 31 5.38 16.02 -19.75
CA ARG A 31 6.33 14.95 -19.38
C ARG A 31 6.87 15.17 -17.97
N GLY A 32 6.21 14.56 -16.99
CA GLY A 32 6.64 14.44 -15.61
C GLY A 32 5.44 14.14 -14.72
N ARG A 33 5.07 12.85 -14.58
CA ARG A 33 4.09 12.42 -13.56
C ARG A 33 4.63 12.87 -12.19
N GLY A 34 3.76 13.30 -11.27
CA GLY A 34 4.16 13.56 -9.88
C GLY A 34 4.80 12.32 -9.25
N ILE A 35 5.41 12.47 -8.07
CA ILE A 35 6.02 11.34 -7.37
C ILE A 35 4.95 10.29 -7.06
N VAL A 36 5.19 9.05 -7.48
CA VAL A 36 4.31 7.93 -7.24
C VAL A 36 4.88 7.13 -6.08
N LEU A 37 4.15 6.99 -4.97
CA LEU A 37 4.63 6.17 -3.86
C LEU A 37 4.49 4.68 -4.19
N ASP A 38 5.56 4.07 -4.72
CA ASP A 38 5.61 2.67 -5.15
C ASP A 38 6.92 1.95 -4.80
N GLY A 39 7.94 2.68 -4.35
CA GLY A 39 9.26 2.16 -3.99
C GLY A 39 10.23 2.04 -5.16
N ASP A 40 9.80 2.36 -6.38
CA ASP A 40 10.66 2.73 -7.50
C ASP A 40 11.09 4.19 -7.32
N ILE A 41 12.24 4.53 -7.88
CA ILE A 41 12.77 5.90 -7.84
C ILE A 41 13.08 6.43 -9.24
N GLY A 42 12.63 5.74 -10.29
CA GLY A 42 12.93 6.06 -11.68
C GLY A 42 12.38 7.40 -12.16
N GLU A 43 11.31 7.90 -11.55
CA GLU A 43 10.72 9.21 -11.83
C GLU A 43 11.40 10.38 -11.11
N TRP A 44 12.20 10.07 -10.08
CA TRP A 44 12.88 11.11 -9.31
C TRP A 44 14.02 11.73 -10.11
N ARG A 45 14.14 13.05 -10.00
CA ARG A 45 15.30 13.77 -10.55
C ARG A 45 16.60 13.20 -9.97
N GLU A 46 17.60 13.05 -10.82
CA GLU A 46 18.91 12.56 -10.41
C GLU A 46 19.48 13.43 -9.26
N GLY A 47 19.98 12.78 -8.20
CA GLY A 47 20.53 13.45 -7.02
C GLY A 47 19.52 14.09 -6.06
N ALA A 48 18.23 14.22 -6.42
CA ALA A 48 17.23 14.77 -5.51
C ALA A 48 16.85 13.77 -4.41
N ALA A 49 16.90 14.17 -3.13
CA ALA A 49 16.42 13.37 -2.00
C ALA A 49 15.03 13.82 -1.50
N ALA A 50 14.62 15.04 -1.88
CA ALA A 50 13.36 15.65 -1.49
C ALA A 50 12.76 16.42 -2.66
N THR A 51 11.43 16.46 -2.73
CA THR A 51 10.66 17.29 -3.67
C THR A 51 9.29 17.60 -3.06
N CYS A 52 8.51 18.48 -3.70
CA CYS A 52 7.21 18.91 -3.21
C CYS A 52 6.23 19.15 -4.35
N ASP A 53 4.96 19.15 -3.99
CA ASP A 53 3.87 19.77 -4.75
C ASP A 53 3.01 20.66 -3.82
N SER A 54 1.85 21.11 -4.28
CA SER A 54 0.93 21.96 -3.51
C SER A 54 0.30 21.27 -2.29
N ARG A 55 0.49 19.96 -2.10
CA ARG A 55 -0.13 19.17 -1.02
C ARG A 55 0.88 18.47 -0.12
N PHE A 56 1.97 17.99 -0.68
CA PHE A 56 2.86 17.06 -0.02
C PHE A 56 4.34 17.46 -0.15
N LEU A 57 5.08 17.17 0.91
CA LEU A 57 6.51 16.94 0.86
C LEU A 57 6.74 15.46 0.56
N TYR A 58 7.64 15.16 -0.38
CA TYR A 58 8.07 13.81 -0.71
C TYR A 58 9.56 13.66 -0.43
N LEU A 59 9.96 12.53 0.16
CA LEU A 59 11.36 12.18 0.34
C LEU A 59 11.62 10.77 -0.21
N ARG A 60 12.83 10.54 -0.73
CA ARG A 60 13.35 9.18 -0.97
C ARG A 60 14.64 8.96 -0.21
N PHE A 61 14.84 7.73 0.25
CA PHE A 61 16.07 7.34 0.91
C PHE A 61 16.34 5.84 0.78
N THR A 62 17.59 5.48 1.03
CA THR A 62 18.06 4.10 1.15
C THR A 62 18.80 3.95 2.47
N VAL A 63 18.95 2.73 2.97
CA VAL A 63 19.74 2.43 4.16
C VAL A 63 20.90 1.55 3.70
N ASP A 64 22.11 2.11 3.71
CA ASP A 64 23.27 1.42 3.11
C ASP A 64 23.52 0.05 3.75
N GLY A 65 23.66 -0.97 2.89
CA GLY A 65 23.86 -2.35 3.30
C GLY A 65 22.70 -3.03 4.04
N GLU A 66 21.57 -2.36 4.25
CA GLU A 66 20.43 -2.89 5.02
C GLU A 66 19.11 -2.80 4.25
N GLN A 67 18.27 -3.82 4.38
CA GLN A 67 16.91 -3.83 3.84
C GLN A 67 15.97 -4.39 4.90
N TYR A 68 15.01 -3.59 5.35
CA TYR A 68 14.06 -3.97 6.38
C TYR A 68 12.71 -3.32 6.13
N SER A 69 11.64 -3.94 6.61
CA SER A 69 10.33 -3.29 6.61
C SER A 69 10.37 -2.10 7.56
N LEU A 70 10.24 -0.87 7.05
CA LEU A 70 10.39 0.34 7.89
C LEU A 70 9.43 0.38 9.09
N GLN A 71 8.24 -0.20 8.93
CA GLN A 71 7.20 -0.28 9.96
C GLN A 71 7.38 -1.46 10.94
N SER A 72 8.44 -2.25 10.78
CA SER A 72 8.86 -3.31 11.71
C SER A 72 10.38 -3.52 11.63
N SER A 73 11.10 -2.40 11.64
CA SER A 73 12.56 -2.35 11.52
C SER A 73 13.24 -2.73 12.84
N PRO A 74 14.41 -3.39 12.80
CA PRO A 74 15.19 -3.66 14.01
C PRO A 74 15.71 -2.38 14.70
N ARG A 75 15.83 -1.27 13.96
CA ARG A 75 16.23 0.05 14.47
C ARG A 75 15.26 1.12 13.99
N PRO A 76 14.88 2.09 14.84
CA PRO A 76 14.03 3.18 14.38
C PRO A 76 14.73 3.97 13.26
N VAL A 77 13.96 4.34 12.25
CA VAL A 77 14.38 5.32 11.24
C VAL A 77 13.60 6.59 11.48
N ALA A 78 14.29 7.71 11.59
CA ALA A 78 13.71 9.01 11.86
C ALA A 78 13.86 9.94 10.64
N VAL A 79 12.82 10.73 10.38
CA VAL A 79 12.88 11.90 9.51
C VAL A 79 12.77 13.12 10.41
N PHE A 80 13.83 13.91 10.49
CA PHE A 80 13.86 15.18 11.20
C PHE A 80 13.67 16.32 10.19
N LEU A 81 12.74 17.22 10.47
CA LEU A 81 12.38 18.34 9.60
C LEU A 81 12.42 19.65 10.38
N ASP A 82 13.20 20.58 9.86
CA ASP A 82 13.08 22.01 10.10
C ASP A 82 12.18 22.57 9.01
N THR A 83 10.93 22.84 9.37
CA THR A 83 9.84 23.00 8.41
C THR A 83 9.77 24.39 7.79
N ASP A 84 10.45 25.38 8.37
CA ASP A 84 10.55 26.74 7.84
C ASP A 84 11.98 27.23 7.57
N ALA A 85 12.97 26.35 7.75
CA ALA A 85 14.39 26.62 7.63
C ALA A 85 14.86 27.74 8.59
N ASP A 86 14.27 27.79 9.78
CA ASP A 86 14.63 28.72 10.85
C ASP A 86 15.23 27.95 12.04
N PRO A 87 16.53 28.12 12.35
CA PRO A 87 17.16 27.41 13.47
C PRO A 87 16.63 27.83 14.85
N THR A 88 15.74 28.82 14.92
CA THR A 88 15.15 29.33 16.17
C THR A 88 13.76 28.76 16.46
N THR A 89 13.17 27.99 15.54
CA THR A 89 11.91 27.25 15.73
C THR A 89 12.20 25.80 16.16
N GLY A 90 11.20 25.11 16.71
CA GLY A 90 11.33 23.72 17.14
C GLY A 90 12.46 23.44 18.15
N VAL A 91 13.15 22.30 17.98
CA VAL A 91 14.28 21.88 18.83
C VAL A 91 15.60 21.93 18.05
N SER A 92 16.53 22.75 18.54
CA SER A 92 17.90 22.76 18.03
C SER A 92 18.78 21.72 18.74
N ARG A 93 19.72 21.10 18.00
CA ARG A 93 20.84 20.36 18.59
C ARG A 93 22.16 21.07 18.29
N PRO A 94 23.10 21.17 19.26
CA PRO A 94 24.33 21.93 19.06
C PRO A 94 25.38 21.19 18.21
N GLU A 95 25.29 19.86 18.12
CA GLU A 95 26.26 19.01 17.46
C GLU A 95 25.57 17.90 16.63
N GLY A 96 26.32 17.30 15.71
CA GLY A 96 25.83 16.21 14.86
C GLY A 96 25.07 16.69 13.63
N PRO A 97 24.33 15.79 12.94
CA PRO A 97 23.71 16.08 11.65
C PRO A 97 22.54 17.06 11.71
N LEU A 98 22.00 17.31 12.91
CA LEU A 98 20.90 18.24 13.14
C LEU A 98 21.42 19.63 13.56
N ALA A 99 22.74 19.84 13.58
CA ALA A 99 23.34 21.09 13.98
C ALA A 99 22.93 22.24 13.04
N GLY A 100 22.40 23.32 13.63
CA GLY A 100 21.93 24.49 12.88
C GLY A 100 20.54 24.34 12.26
N MET A 101 19.76 23.34 12.67
CA MET A 101 18.34 23.17 12.30
C MET A 101 17.44 23.38 13.51
N GLY A 102 16.27 23.96 13.26
CA GLY A 102 15.17 24.06 14.23
C GLY A 102 14.15 22.95 13.97
N ILE A 103 14.27 21.80 14.65
CA ILE A 103 13.44 20.63 14.31
C ILE A 103 12.02 20.81 14.83
N ASP A 104 11.09 21.12 13.93
CA ASP A 104 9.66 21.25 14.21
C ASP A 104 8.95 19.90 14.16
N VAL A 105 9.34 19.02 13.23
CA VAL A 105 8.68 17.73 12.99
C VAL A 105 9.68 16.59 13.02
N GLU A 106 9.34 15.54 13.76
CA GLU A 106 10.06 14.27 13.78
C GLU A 106 9.09 13.14 13.47
N VAL A 107 9.34 12.40 12.39
CA VAL A 107 8.66 11.13 12.12
C VAL A 107 9.58 10.00 12.56
N GLN A 108 9.11 9.09 13.41
CA GLN A 108 9.85 7.85 13.69
C GLN A 108 9.08 6.64 13.15
N LEU A 109 9.77 5.86 12.33
CA LEU A 109 9.35 4.55 11.84
C LEU A 109 9.91 3.47 12.78
N SER A 110 9.05 2.55 13.21
CA SER A 110 9.35 1.56 14.26
C SER A 110 9.91 2.18 15.55
N PRO A 111 9.20 3.17 16.14
CA PRO A 111 9.66 3.82 17.37
C PRO A 111 9.90 2.79 18.47
N ARG A 112 10.91 2.99 19.32
CA ARG A 112 11.18 2.04 20.41
C ARG A 112 10.02 1.99 21.39
N ARG A 113 9.81 0.80 21.95
CA ARG A 113 8.87 0.59 23.05
C ARG A 113 9.52 1.05 24.36
N ASP A 114 8.70 1.29 25.38
CA ASP A 114 9.16 1.65 26.74
C ASP A 114 10.14 0.65 27.35
N ASP A 115 10.07 -0.62 26.93
CA ASP A 115 10.98 -1.69 27.36
C ASP A 115 12.28 -1.78 26.53
N GLY A 116 12.53 -0.81 25.66
CA GLY A 116 13.73 -0.71 24.83
C GLY A 116 13.73 -1.60 23.59
N ARG A 117 12.75 -2.51 23.43
CA ARG A 117 12.64 -3.35 22.22
C ARG A 117 12.21 -2.53 21.01
N PRO A 118 12.53 -2.99 19.78
CA PRO A 118 12.00 -2.36 18.57
C PRO A 118 10.46 -2.37 18.59
N GLY A 119 9.85 -1.22 18.29
CA GLY A 119 8.41 -1.13 18.09
C GLY A 119 8.03 -1.34 16.62
N ARG A 120 6.81 -0.95 16.27
CA ARG A 120 6.22 -1.12 14.94
C ARG A 120 5.36 0.08 14.60
N GLY A 121 5.03 0.23 13.32
CA GLY A 121 4.28 1.37 12.80
C GLY A 121 5.14 2.62 12.71
N ALA A 122 4.51 3.77 12.86
CA ALA A 122 5.13 5.09 12.85
C ALA A 122 4.46 6.01 13.87
N THR A 123 5.21 6.99 14.34
CA THR A 123 4.70 8.08 15.17
C THR A 123 5.23 9.40 14.64
N ILE A 124 4.46 10.47 14.79
CA ILE A 124 4.86 11.81 14.37
C ILE A 124 4.84 12.71 15.60
N LEU A 125 5.88 13.51 15.76
CA LEU A 125 6.07 14.40 16.89
C LEU A 125 6.25 15.82 16.32
N THR A 126 5.44 16.76 16.79
CA THR A 126 5.65 18.19 16.51
C THR A 126 6.21 18.86 17.75
N THR A 127 7.10 19.83 17.58
CA THR A 127 7.59 20.69 18.65
C THR A 127 7.20 22.13 18.37
N ASP A 128 6.55 22.79 19.33
CA ASP A 128 6.25 24.22 19.23
C ASP A 128 7.43 25.11 19.68
N GLN A 129 7.24 26.43 19.61
CA GLN A 129 8.25 27.44 19.97
C GLN A 129 8.63 27.42 21.45
N ASP A 130 7.79 26.86 22.33
CA ASP A 130 8.07 26.70 23.76
C ASP A 130 8.80 25.37 24.05
N GLY A 131 9.08 24.57 23.01
CA GLY A 131 9.71 23.26 23.11
C GLY A 131 8.76 22.14 23.52
N VAL A 132 7.45 22.38 23.51
CA VAL A 132 6.45 21.38 23.89
C VAL A 132 6.28 20.38 22.74
N ARG A 133 6.52 19.10 23.03
CA ARG A 133 6.35 18.01 22.07
C ARG A 133 4.93 17.45 22.13
N THR A 134 4.28 17.39 20.98
CA THR A 134 2.96 16.76 20.81
C THR A 134 3.07 15.57 19.88
N GLN A 135 2.48 14.45 20.27
CA GLN A 135 2.42 13.23 19.46
C GLN A 135 1.15 13.20 18.61
N HIS A 136 1.30 12.79 17.34
CA HIS A 136 0.25 12.68 16.33
C HIS A 136 0.26 11.30 15.69
N LYS A 137 -0.88 10.90 15.13
CA LYS A 137 -0.99 9.67 14.33
C LYS A 137 -0.47 9.91 12.91
N PRO A 138 0.00 8.87 12.21
CA PRO A 138 0.34 8.97 10.78
C PRO A 138 -0.76 9.59 9.92
N ALA A 139 -2.03 9.25 10.21
CA ALA A 139 -3.19 9.74 9.48
C ALA A 139 -3.39 11.26 9.59
N ASP A 140 -2.94 11.88 10.69
CA ASP A 140 -3.04 13.34 10.90
C ASP A 140 -2.18 14.11 9.89
N PHE A 141 -1.09 13.51 9.42
CA PHE A 141 -0.20 14.08 8.41
C PHE A 141 -0.39 13.50 7.02
N ASP A 142 -1.42 12.67 6.77
CA ASP A 142 -1.53 11.86 5.54
C ASP A 142 -0.19 11.17 5.20
N PHE A 143 0.50 10.72 6.26
CA PHE A 143 1.83 10.14 6.17
C PHE A 143 1.72 8.75 5.56
N ALA A 144 2.46 8.52 4.48
CA ALA A 144 2.57 7.24 3.83
C ALA A 144 4.04 6.91 3.55
N VAL A 145 4.35 5.62 3.54
CA VAL A 145 5.67 5.08 3.24
C VAL A 145 5.54 3.90 2.30
N SER A 146 6.37 3.86 1.27
CA SER A 146 6.39 2.81 0.26
C SER A 146 7.82 2.29 0.04
N PRO A 147 8.01 0.99 -0.21
CA PRO A 147 7.00 -0.07 -0.09
C PRO A 147 6.77 -0.49 1.38
N THR A 148 5.77 -1.34 1.63
CA THR A 148 5.46 -1.90 2.97
C THR A 148 6.41 -3.00 3.42
N TYR A 149 7.13 -3.61 2.48
CA TYR A 149 8.12 -4.66 2.71
C TYR A 149 9.54 -4.11 2.64
N ALA A 150 10.51 -4.92 3.05
CA ALA A 150 11.93 -4.57 2.96
C ALA A 150 12.37 -4.32 1.50
N SER A 151 12.91 -3.14 1.25
CA SER A 151 13.35 -2.67 -0.07
C SER A 151 14.73 -2.01 -0.01
N SER A 152 15.32 -1.78 -1.18
CA SER A 152 16.54 -0.98 -1.29
C SER A 152 16.26 0.51 -1.27
N TRP A 153 15.07 0.92 -1.72
CA TRP A 153 14.62 2.30 -1.73
C TRP A 153 13.29 2.40 -1.01
N TYR A 154 13.13 3.52 -0.33
CA TYR A 154 11.91 3.91 0.33
C TYR A 154 11.54 5.32 -0.08
N GLU A 155 10.26 5.53 -0.22
CA GLU A 155 9.67 6.82 -0.47
C GLU A 155 8.68 7.13 0.65
N VAL A 156 8.64 8.38 1.07
CA VAL A 156 7.68 8.87 2.06
C VAL A 156 7.03 10.13 1.57
N ARG A 157 5.79 10.36 2.01
CA ARG A 157 5.14 11.66 1.88
C ARG A 157 4.61 12.16 3.21
N LEU A 158 4.56 13.48 3.36
CA LEU A 158 3.91 14.18 4.47
C LEU A 158 3.04 15.31 3.93
N SER A 159 1.83 15.47 4.47
CA SER A 159 0.94 16.59 4.16
C SER A 159 1.55 17.92 4.61
N ARG A 160 1.47 18.91 3.73
CA ARG A 160 1.79 20.32 4.02
C ARG A 160 0.73 21.01 4.87
N SER A 161 -0.46 20.41 4.97
CA SER A 161 -1.57 20.86 5.81
C SER A 161 -2.06 19.70 6.69
N PRO A 162 -1.32 19.33 7.74
CA PRO A 162 -1.73 18.26 8.63
C PRO A 162 -2.96 18.64 9.45
N ARG A 163 -3.78 17.64 9.80
CA ARG A 163 -4.95 17.79 10.67
C ARG A 163 -4.50 17.75 12.12
N GLY A 164 -4.94 18.70 12.94
CA GLY A 164 -4.64 18.71 14.37
C GLY A 164 -3.21 19.10 14.75
N ALA A 165 -2.36 19.41 13.77
CA ALA A 165 -1.03 19.99 13.97
C ALA A 165 -0.93 21.37 13.31
N ALA A 166 -0.27 22.32 13.97
CA ALA A 166 0.07 23.61 13.39
C ALA A 166 1.52 23.59 12.93
N LEU A 167 1.75 23.78 11.63
CA LEU A 167 3.09 24.03 11.08
C LEU A 167 3.32 25.54 10.99
N PRO A 168 4.58 26.00 10.99
CA PRO A 168 4.92 27.37 10.63
C PRO A 168 4.26 27.80 9.30
N SER A 169 3.81 29.06 9.23
CA SER A 169 3.16 29.62 8.04
C SER A 169 4.10 29.89 6.85
N LYS A 170 5.40 29.65 7.04
CA LYS A 170 6.43 29.67 5.99
C LYS A 170 6.97 28.26 5.79
N GLY A 171 7.65 28.04 4.66
CA GLY A 171 8.24 26.73 4.37
C GLY A 171 7.18 25.69 4.08
N MET A 172 7.18 24.57 4.78
CA MET A 172 6.29 23.43 4.51
C MET A 172 4.81 23.80 4.62
N GLY A 173 4.44 24.58 5.65
CA GLY A 173 3.07 25.06 5.90
C GLY A 173 2.65 26.29 5.09
N GLY A 174 3.49 26.75 4.14
CA GLY A 174 3.20 27.91 3.28
C GLY A 174 4.14 27.94 2.07
N THR A 175 4.63 29.11 1.68
CA THR A 175 5.75 29.22 0.73
C THR A 175 7.05 29.48 1.49
N GLY A 176 8.19 29.02 0.96
CA GLY A 176 9.49 29.18 1.60
C GLY A 176 10.39 27.98 1.41
N ALA A 177 11.19 27.64 2.43
CA ALA A 177 12.06 26.48 2.40
C ALA A 177 11.90 25.64 3.67
N ALA A 178 12.23 24.36 3.57
CA ALA A 178 12.47 23.48 4.70
C ALA A 178 13.81 22.75 4.52
N ALA A 179 14.36 22.26 5.61
CA ALA A 179 15.52 21.39 5.62
C ALA A 179 15.25 20.15 6.47
N GLY A 180 16.02 19.09 6.25
CA GLY A 180 15.85 17.90 7.06
C GLY A 180 16.92 16.86 6.85
N VAL A 181 16.84 15.82 7.67
CA VAL A 181 17.76 14.68 7.69
C VAL A 181 16.97 13.41 7.93
N VAL A 182 17.28 12.36 7.16
CA VAL A 182 16.89 10.99 7.49
C VAL A 182 18.01 10.34 8.28
N ALA A 183 17.67 9.73 9.41
CA ALA A 183 18.63 9.15 10.34
C ALA A 183 18.16 7.79 10.87
N VAL A 184 19.12 6.96 11.28
CA VAL A 184 18.87 5.73 12.03
C VAL A 184 19.20 5.98 13.49
N LEU A 185 18.28 5.60 14.38
CA LEU A 185 18.42 5.83 15.82
C LEU A 185 19.01 4.62 16.55
N GLY A 186 19.86 4.91 17.53
CA GLY A 186 20.48 3.95 18.42
C GLY A 186 19.55 3.41 19.50
N ALA A 187 20.12 2.69 20.45
CA ALA A 187 19.38 2.13 21.59
C ALA A 187 18.95 3.19 22.62
N ASP A 188 19.73 4.25 22.72
CA ASP A 188 19.53 5.42 23.58
C ASP A 188 18.65 6.51 22.94
N GLY A 189 18.26 6.33 21.67
CA GLY A 189 17.51 7.31 20.89
C GLY A 189 18.37 8.39 20.24
N GLU A 190 19.70 8.28 20.34
CA GLU A 190 20.63 9.16 19.64
C GLU A 190 20.80 8.75 18.17
N VAL A 191 21.34 9.66 17.36
CA VAL A 191 21.55 9.42 15.94
C VAL A 191 22.83 8.59 15.73
N ASP A 192 22.66 7.34 15.28
CA ASP A 192 23.77 6.41 15.00
C ASP A 192 24.33 6.58 13.57
N ALA A 193 23.45 6.86 12.62
CA ALA A 193 23.77 7.03 11.21
C ALA A 193 22.78 8.01 10.56
N TRP A 194 23.21 8.72 9.51
CA TRP A 194 22.38 9.71 8.83
C TRP A 194 22.74 9.86 7.36
N ALA A 195 21.76 10.28 6.58
CA ALA A 195 21.93 10.77 5.21
C ALA A 195 22.40 12.23 5.20
N ASP A 196 23.01 12.68 4.11
CA ASP A 196 23.30 14.10 3.92
C ASP A 196 22.03 14.95 4.07
N PRO A 197 22.09 16.10 4.77
CA PRO A 197 20.96 17.01 4.89
C PRO A 197 20.39 17.42 3.53
N PHE A 198 19.06 17.41 3.41
CA PHE A 198 18.37 17.92 2.25
C PHE A 198 17.77 19.30 2.52
N ARG A 199 17.51 20.03 1.44
CA ARG A 199 16.76 21.29 1.44
C ARG A 199 15.76 21.28 0.30
N VAL A 200 14.54 21.74 0.58
CA VAL A 200 13.44 21.81 -0.39
C VAL A 200 12.85 23.22 -0.37
N VAL A 201 12.41 23.71 -1.53
CA VAL A 201 11.77 25.02 -1.69
C VAL A 201 10.32 24.83 -2.11
N PHE A 202 9.40 25.34 -1.28
CA PHE A 202 7.97 25.39 -1.53
C PHE A 202 7.62 26.72 -2.23
N ASP A 203 7.46 26.67 -3.56
CA ASP A 203 7.14 27.82 -4.41
C ASP A 203 5.65 27.89 -4.80
N GLN A 204 4.86 26.90 -4.37
CA GLN A 204 3.43 26.82 -4.60
C GLN A 204 2.65 26.99 -3.29
N GLU A 205 1.58 27.78 -3.33
CA GLU A 205 0.59 27.83 -2.26
C GLU A 205 -0.02 26.46 -2.00
N ILE A 206 -0.45 26.23 -0.77
CA ILE A 206 -1.10 24.98 -0.41
C ILE A 206 -2.46 24.91 -1.11
N SER A 207 -2.69 23.84 -1.85
CA SER A 207 -4.02 23.54 -2.38
C SER A 207 -4.87 22.91 -1.28
N GLY A 208 -6.13 23.34 -1.14
CA GLY A 208 -7.01 22.88 -0.06
C GLY A 208 -7.28 21.37 -0.05
N GLU A 209 -7.80 20.86 1.08
CA GLU A 209 -8.09 19.44 1.35
C GLU A 209 -9.21 18.81 0.49
N GLY A 210 -9.55 19.39 -0.66
CA GLY A 210 -10.57 18.85 -1.54
C GLY A 210 -10.14 17.50 -2.14
N GLY A 211 -11.03 16.51 -2.07
CA GLY A 211 -10.84 15.26 -2.80
C GLY A 211 -10.73 15.49 -4.31
N ALA A 212 -10.15 14.53 -5.02
CA ALA A 212 -9.93 14.61 -6.46
C ALA A 212 -11.28 14.61 -7.22
N PRO A 213 -11.49 15.52 -8.20
CA PRO A 213 -12.69 15.55 -9.02
C PRO A 213 -12.61 14.50 -10.15
N THR A 214 -12.49 13.23 -9.76
CA THR A 214 -12.36 12.09 -10.67
C THR A 214 -13.49 11.08 -10.45
N LEU A 215 -13.72 10.21 -11.43
CA LEU A 215 -14.68 9.10 -11.39
C LEU A 215 -13.96 7.82 -11.79
N PRO A 216 -14.42 6.64 -11.32
CA PRO A 216 -13.96 5.37 -11.85
C PRO A 216 -14.05 5.36 -13.38
N PRO A 217 -13.02 4.86 -14.09
CA PRO A 217 -13.11 4.63 -15.52
C PRO A 217 -14.34 3.78 -15.86
N ALA A 218 -14.97 4.05 -17.01
CA ALA A 218 -16.06 3.22 -17.49
C ALA A 218 -15.54 1.80 -17.77
N LYS A 219 -16.31 0.79 -17.36
CA LYS A 219 -15.97 -0.60 -17.65
C LYS A 219 -15.94 -0.83 -19.17
N PRO A 220 -14.89 -1.48 -19.72
CA PRO A 220 -14.83 -1.77 -21.15
C PRO A 220 -15.93 -2.75 -21.56
N GLY A 221 -16.63 -2.46 -22.67
CA GLY A 221 -17.74 -3.31 -23.16
C GLY A 221 -17.30 -4.65 -23.75
N ASP A 222 -16.01 -4.82 -24.03
CA ASP A 222 -15.38 -6.04 -24.53
C ASP A 222 -14.44 -6.69 -23.49
N GLY A 223 -14.56 -6.29 -22.22
CA GLY A 223 -13.80 -6.84 -21.10
C GLY A 223 -14.70 -7.22 -19.92
N VAL A 224 -14.05 -7.62 -18.83
CA VAL A 224 -14.70 -7.86 -17.53
C VAL A 224 -14.04 -7.02 -16.46
N ARG A 225 -14.81 -6.58 -15.47
CA ARG A 225 -14.29 -5.92 -14.27
C ARG A 225 -14.15 -6.88 -13.11
N VAL A 226 -12.93 -7.03 -12.62
CA VAL A 226 -12.58 -7.83 -11.44
C VAL A 226 -12.29 -6.89 -10.28
N ILE A 227 -12.87 -7.19 -9.12
CA ILE A 227 -12.56 -6.50 -7.86
C ILE A 227 -11.93 -7.49 -6.90
N SER A 228 -10.83 -7.12 -6.26
CA SER A 228 -10.30 -7.81 -5.08
C SER A 228 -10.58 -6.98 -3.84
N TRP A 229 -11.14 -7.59 -2.80
CA TRP A 229 -11.48 -6.84 -1.58
C TRP A 229 -11.46 -7.73 -0.33
N ASN A 230 -10.53 -7.46 0.59
CA ASN A 230 -10.66 -7.90 1.97
C ASN A 230 -11.76 -7.05 2.62
N ILE A 231 -12.77 -7.70 3.18
CA ILE A 231 -14.00 -7.06 3.67
C ILE A 231 -14.03 -6.88 5.19
N GLU A 232 -12.90 -7.07 5.89
CA GLU A 232 -12.76 -6.97 7.35
C GLU A 232 -13.79 -7.84 8.11
N ARG A 233 -13.43 -9.09 8.38
CA ARG A 233 -14.18 -10.00 9.30
C ARG A 233 -15.69 -10.05 9.08
N SER A 234 -16.15 -10.30 7.86
CA SER A 234 -17.58 -10.38 7.52
C SER A 234 -18.36 -9.07 7.78
N SER A 235 -17.70 -7.90 7.81
CA SER A 235 -18.33 -6.58 7.97
C SER A 235 -19.62 -6.38 7.15
N PRO A 236 -19.74 -6.84 5.89
CA PRO A 236 -20.98 -6.70 5.11
C PRO A 236 -22.22 -7.32 5.73
N VAL A 237 -22.09 -8.32 6.62
CA VAL A 237 -23.23 -8.95 7.30
C VAL A 237 -23.89 -7.98 8.29
N SER A 238 -23.08 -7.21 9.01
CA SER A 238 -23.57 -6.26 10.03
C SER A 238 -23.63 -4.80 9.55
N ASN A 239 -22.87 -4.48 8.49
CA ASN A 239 -22.76 -3.16 7.90
C ASN A 239 -22.84 -3.23 6.35
N PRO A 240 -23.97 -3.66 5.77
CA PRO A 240 -24.06 -3.98 4.33
C PRO A 240 -24.01 -2.75 3.41
N GLU A 241 -24.47 -1.60 3.89
CA GLU A 241 -24.80 -0.46 3.05
C GLU A 241 -23.60 0.17 2.32
N PRO A 242 -22.43 0.38 2.96
CA PRO A 242 -21.23 0.85 2.27
C PRO A 242 -20.77 -0.09 1.16
N PHE A 243 -20.73 -1.41 1.43
CA PHE A 243 -20.33 -2.41 0.44
C PHE A 243 -21.29 -2.44 -0.74
N ARG A 244 -22.61 -2.39 -0.48
CA ARG A 244 -23.63 -2.31 -1.52
C ARG A 244 -23.43 -1.10 -2.43
N ARG A 245 -23.21 0.08 -1.83
CA ARG A 245 -22.97 1.34 -2.56
C ARG A 245 -21.69 1.28 -3.41
N ILE A 246 -20.60 0.81 -2.84
CA ILE A 246 -19.32 0.68 -3.55
C ILE A 246 -19.42 -0.31 -4.71
N LEU A 247 -19.96 -1.51 -4.49
CA LEU A 247 -20.13 -2.50 -5.56
C LEU A 247 -21.09 -2.00 -6.66
N ALA A 248 -22.15 -1.29 -6.29
CA ALA A 248 -23.05 -0.66 -7.26
C ALA A 248 -22.34 0.42 -8.09
N ALA A 249 -21.49 1.25 -7.49
CA ALA A 249 -20.74 2.29 -8.18
C ALA A 249 -19.63 1.74 -9.10
N LEU A 250 -19.04 0.59 -8.73
CA LEU A 250 -17.94 -0.01 -9.48
C LEU A 250 -18.40 -1.01 -10.56
N GLU A 251 -19.61 -1.55 -10.43
CA GLU A 251 -20.24 -2.49 -11.38
C GLU A 251 -19.38 -3.73 -11.75
N PRO A 252 -18.85 -4.49 -10.77
CA PRO A 252 -18.01 -5.65 -11.04
C PRO A 252 -18.76 -6.77 -11.73
N ASP A 253 -18.02 -7.56 -12.51
CA ASP A 253 -18.46 -8.85 -13.02
C ASP A 253 -17.98 -10.02 -12.17
N ILE A 254 -16.80 -9.87 -11.55
CA ILE A 254 -16.18 -10.83 -10.64
C ILE A 254 -15.70 -10.10 -9.39
N VAL A 255 -15.92 -10.67 -8.20
CA VAL A 255 -15.38 -10.18 -6.93
C VAL A 255 -14.63 -11.31 -6.21
N LEU A 256 -13.37 -11.04 -5.88
CA LEU A 256 -12.45 -11.91 -5.16
C LEU A 256 -12.37 -11.38 -3.73
N MET A 257 -13.10 -11.99 -2.80
CA MET A 257 -13.19 -11.48 -1.43
C MET A 257 -12.34 -12.28 -0.44
N GLN A 258 -11.85 -11.58 0.58
CA GLN A 258 -11.14 -12.14 1.74
C GLN A 258 -11.83 -11.72 3.04
N GLU A 259 -11.60 -12.47 4.11
CA GLU A 259 -12.21 -12.31 5.43
C GLU A 259 -13.74 -12.46 5.51
N TRP A 260 -14.34 -13.23 4.60
CA TRP A 260 -15.73 -13.64 4.75
C TRP A 260 -15.83 -14.93 5.57
N GLU A 261 -15.77 -14.81 6.89
CA GLU A 261 -15.80 -15.94 7.82
C GLU A 261 -17.22 -16.52 8.00
N GLU A 262 -18.25 -15.68 7.99
CA GLU A 262 -19.62 -16.10 8.32
C GLU A 262 -20.32 -16.88 7.20
N GLY A 263 -21.06 -17.92 7.58
CA GLY A 263 -21.94 -18.69 6.71
C GLY A 263 -21.23 -19.54 5.66
N ASP A 264 -22.00 -20.05 4.69
CA ASP A 264 -21.53 -20.80 3.53
C ASP A 264 -21.80 -20.03 2.23
N GLU A 265 -21.64 -20.68 1.07
CA GLU A 265 -21.93 -20.07 -0.24
C GLU A 265 -23.36 -19.52 -0.33
N SER A 266 -24.34 -20.21 0.25
CA SER A 266 -25.75 -19.78 0.21
C SER A 266 -25.99 -18.49 0.99
N THR A 267 -25.26 -18.30 2.09
CA THR A 267 -25.31 -17.07 2.89
C THR A 267 -24.74 -15.89 2.10
N VAL A 268 -23.63 -16.11 1.39
CA VAL A 268 -23.03 -15.07 0.54
C VAL A 268 -23.97 -14.72 -0.62
N ILE A 269 -24.54 -15.72 -1.31
CA ILE A 269 -25.51 -15.50 -2.39
C ILE A 269 -26.69 -14.67 -1.87
N ALA A 270 -27.26 -15.04 -0.71
CA ALA A 270 -28.36 -14.28 -0.12
C ALA A 270 -27.99 -12.82 0.17
N TRP A 271 -26.73 -12.55 0.56
CA TRP A 271 -26.25 -11.18 0.74
C TRP A 271 -26.19 -10.41 -0.58
N PHE A 272 -25.65 -11.00 -1.66
CA PHE A 272 -25.61 -10.37 -2.98
C PHE A 272 -27.03 -10.11 -3.52
N GLU A 273 -27.95 -11.06 -3.36
CA GLU A 273 -29.36 -10.89 -3.71
C GLU A 273 -29.99 -9.70 -2.95
N ALA A 274 -29.77 -9.62 -1.63
CA ALA A 274 -30.25 -8.50 -0.80
C ALA A 274 -29.60 -7.16 -1.18
N ALA A 275 -28.37 -7.18 -1.69
CA ALA A 275 -27.68 -6.01 -2.23
C ALA A 275 -28.18 -5.58 -3.62
N GLY A 276 -29.12 -6.32 -4.23
CA GLY A 276 -29.65 -6.06 -5.58
C GLY A 276 -28.78 -6.64 -6.70
N MET A 277 -27.82 -7.51 -6.37
CA MET A 277 -26.91 -8.18 -7.29
C MET A 277 -27.40 -9.61 -7.52
N THR A 278 -28.52 -9.74 -8.24
CA THR A 278 -29.21 -11.02 -8.40
C THR A 278 -28.52 -11.95 -9.41
N GLY A 279 -28.64 -13.27 -9.22
CA GLY A 279 -28.12 -14.30 -10.12
C GLY A 279 -26.61 -14.54 -10.03
N TRP A 280 -25.95 -14.03 -8.99
CA TRP A 280 -24.52 -14.25 -8.77
C TRP A 280 -24.23 -15.70 -8.36
N SER A 281 -23.16 -16.25 -8.93
CA SER A 281 -22.56 -17.51 -8.52
C SER A 281 -21.47 -17.25 -7.49
N VAL A 282 -21.36 -18.10 -6.47
CA VAL A 282 -20.33 -18.00 -5.42
C VAL A 282 -19.63 -19.34 -5.28
N ARG A 283 -18.30 -19.28 -5.13
CA ARG A 283 -17.47 -20.38 -4.67
C ARG A 283 -16.69 -19.93 -3.44
N LYS A 284 -16.92 -20.54 -2.29
CA LYS A 284 -16.31 -20.17 -1.01
C LYS A 284 -15.47 -21.32 -0.46
N SER A 285 -14.29 -21.02 0.10
CA SER A 285 -13.54 -22.00 0.89
C SER A 285 -14.31 -22.35 2.17
N GLU A 286 -14.39 -23.64 2.52
CA GLU A 286 -15.01 -24.08 3.78
C GLU A 286 -14.27 -23.52 5.01
N GLY A 287 -15.02 -23.25 6.08
CA GLY A 287 -14.48 -22.79 7.36
C GLY A 287 -14.20 -21.28 7.44
N ASP A 288 -13.31 -20.93 8.36
CA ASP A 288 -12.94 -19.56 8.75
C ASP A 288 -11.44 -19.30 8.54
N LEU A 289 -10.95 -18.12 8.91
CA LEU A 289 -9.54 -17.78 8.71
C LEU A 289 -8.58 -18.71 9.47
N SER A 290 -9.04 -19.39 10.52
CA SER A 290 -8.20 -20.32 11.30
C SER A 290 -8.05 -21.69 10.65
N THR A 291 -8.98 -22.04 9.76
CA THR A 291 -9.09 -23.36 9.12
C THR A 291 -8.80 -23.35 7.61
N GLY A 292 -8.36 -22.22 7.06
CA GLY A 292 -8.08 -22.05 5.62
C GLY A 292 -9.27 -21.51 4.82
N GLY A 293 -10.34 -21.15 5.53
CA GLY A 293 -11.52 -20.51 5.00
C GLY A 293 -11.39 -18.99 4.87
N GLY A 294 -12.55 -18.32 4.79
CA GLY A 294 -12.62 -16.86 4.73
C GLY A 294 -12.31 -16.24 3.37
N VAL A 295 -12.15 -17.02 2.29
CA VAL A 295 -11.92 -16.51 0.94
C VAL A 295 -12.99 -17.03 -0.03
N LEU A 296 -13.34 -16.23 -1.03
CA LEU A 296 -14.33 -16.60 -2.05
C LEU A 296 -14.09 -15.94 -3.40
N VAL A 297 -14.66 -16.57 -4.43
CA VAL A 297 -14.88 -16.00 -5.76
C VAL A 297 -16.39 -15.86 -5.94
N ALA A 298 -16.87 -14.63 -6.16
CA ALA A 298 -18.23 -14.32 -6.55
C ALA A 298 -18.23 -13.79 -7.99
N SER A 299 -19.24 -14.15 -8.78
CA SER A 299 -19.28 -13.81 -10.21
C SER A 299 -20.71 -13.68 -10.72
N ARG A 300 -20.95 -12.74 -11.65
CA ARG A 300 -22.19 -12.68 -12.46
C ARG A 300 -22.37 -13.89 -13.37
N PHE A 301 -21.29 -14.59 -13.66
CA PHE A 301 -21.24 -15.75 -14.55
C PHE A 301 -21.03 -17.06 -13.77
N PRO A 302 -21.42 -18.21 -14.33
CA PRO A 302 -21.23 -19.52 -13.70
C PRO A 302 -19.77 -19.80 -13.34
N ILE A 303 -19.55 -20.40 -12.16
CA ILE A 303 -18.23 -20.79 -11.66
C ILE A 303 -18.12 -22.32 -11.66
N GLU A 304 -17.10 -22.83 -12.32
CA GLU A 304 -16.68 -24.23 -12.19
C GLU A 304 -15.58 -24.35 -11.13
N PRO A 305 -15.65 -25.30 -10.20
CA PRO A 305 -14.56 -25.62 -9.28
C PRO A 305 -13.20 -25.81 -9.96
N PHE A 306 -12.15 -25.20 -9.42
CA PHE A 306 -10.77 -25.42 -9.84
C PHE A 306 -9.87 -25.79 -8.66
N GLY A 307 -8.99 -26.78 -8.88
CA GLY A 307 -8.07 -27.30 -7.86
C GLY A 307 -8.73 -28.13 -6.74
N ALA A 308 -7.90 -28.78 -5.93
CA ALA A 308 -8.33 -29.49 -4.74
C ALA A 308 -8.79 -28.52 -3.63
N ALA A 309 -9.78 -28.93 -2.84
CA ALA A 309 -10.18 -28.23 -1.62
C ALA A 309 -9.20 -28.53 -0.47
N GLY A 310 -9.04 -27.58 0.46
CA GLY A 310 -8.23 -27.77 1.67
C GLY A 310 -6.74 -27.82 1.39
N LEU A 311 -6.14 -26.67 1.08
CA LEU A 311 -4.69 -26.54 0.91
C LEU A 311 -4.01 -26.36 2.29
N SER A 312 -2.86 -27.00 2.48
CA SER A 312 -2.04 -26.81 3.68
C SER A 312 -0.55 -26.80 3.35
N THR A 313 0.24 -26.11 4.17
CA THR A 313 1.71 -26.08 4.09
C THR A 313 2.32 -26.80 5.28
N GLY A 314 3.43 -27.51 5.05
CA GLY A 314 4.31 -27.93 6.14
C GLY A 314 5.21 -26.77 6.58
N GLY A 315 5.26 -26.47 7.88
CA GLY A 315 6.14 -25.45 8.44
C GLY A 315 6.76 -25.85 9.78
N GLU A 316 7.64 -24.99 10.32
CA GLU A 316 8.33 -25.19 11.62
C GLU A 316 7.35 -25.46 12.79
N ARG A 317 6.09 -25.02 12.66
CA ARG A 317 5.02 -25.19 13.66
C ARG A 317 3.94 -26.19 13.24
N GLY A 318 4.28 -27.15 12.38
CA GLY A 318 3.38 -28.19 11.88
C GLY A 318 2.62 -27.78 10.61
N GLN A 319 1.60 -28.57 10.26
CA GLN A 319 0.73 -28.25 9.13
C GLN A 319 -0.09 -26.99 9.42
N LYS A 320 -0.12 -26.07 8.47
CA LYS A 320 -0.91 -24.84 8.52
C LYS A 320 -1.85 -24.78 7.32
N PRO A 321 -3.15 -24.51 7.53
CA PRO A 321 -4.07 -24.35 6.42
C PRO A 321 -3.73 -23.09 5.63
N VAL A 322 -3.94 -23.13 4.31
CA VAL A 322 -3.73 -22.02 3.39
C VAL A 322 -5.08 -21.49 2.93
N ARG A 323 -5.26 -20.17 3.01
CA ARG A 323 -6.49 -19.51 2.57
C ARG A 323 -6.41 -19.24 1.08
N PHE A 324 -7.00 -20.15 0.30
CA PHE A 324 -7.06 -20.03 -1.14
C PHE A 324 -8.28 -20.74 -1.70
N VAL A 325 -8.93 -20.11 -2.67
CA VAL A 325 -9.99 -20.71 -3.47
C VAL A 325 -9.91 -20.20 -4.90
N ALA A 326 -10.11 -21.08 -5.87
CA ALA A 326 -10.12 -20.73 -7.28
C ALA A 326 -11.24 -21.43 -8.03
N GLY A 327 -11.74 -20.80 -9.10
CA GLY A 327 -12.71 -21.37 -10.01
C GLY A 327 -12.50 -20.87 -11.43
N VAL A 328 -13.05 -21.60 -12.40
CA VAL A 328 -13.13 -21.15 -13.79
C VAL A 328 -14.46 -20.44 -13.99
N VAL A 329 -14.41 -19.13 -14.22
CA VAL A 329 -15.56 -18.28 -14.49
C VAL A 329 -15.85 -18.29 -15.99
N ARG A 330 -17.05 -18.72 -16.39
CA ARG A 330 -17.45 -18.81 -17.81
C ARG A 330 -18.02 -17.47 -18.31
N SER A 331 -17.14 -16.55 -18.69
CA SER A 331 -17.51 -15.19 -19.06
C SER A 331 -17.76 -15.01 -20.57
N PRO A 332 -18.43 -13.93 -21.00
CA PRO A 332 -18.59 -13.60 -22.42
C PRO A 332 -17.28 -13.33 -23.17
N VAL A 333 -16.19 -13.06 -22.44
CA VAL A 333 -14.86 -12.79 -23.02
C VAL A 333 -13.94 -14.01 -22.97
N GLY A 334 -14.44 -15.16 -22.50
CA GLY A 334 -13.69 -16.42 -22.37
C GLY A 334 -13.76 -17.03 -20.97
N ASP A 335 -13.20 -18.22 -20.83
CA ASP A 335 -13.02 -18.86 -19.53
C ASP A 335 -11.89 -18.16 -18.75
N ILE A 336 -12.19 -17.73 -17.53
CA ILE A 336 -11.27 -17.00 -16.66
C ILE A 336 -10.94 -17.87 -15.45
N LEU A 337 -9.67 -18.22 -15.25
CA LEU A 337 -9.21 -18.75 -13.98
C LEU A 337 -9.14 -17.62 -12.96
N ALA A 338 -10.09 -17.60 -12.02
CA ALA A 338 -10.18 -16.60 -10.96
C ALA A 338 -9.83 -17.21 -9.60
N GLY A 339 -8.88 -16.61 -8.88
CA GLY A 339 -8.42 -17.09 -7.57
C GLY A 339 -8.36 -15.98 -6.52
N SER A 340 -8.87 -16.27 -5.32
CA SER A 340 -8.81 -15.39 -4.15
C SER A 340 -7.91 -16.01 -3.06
N THR A 341 -7.01 -15.22 -2.48
CA THR A 341 -6.11 -15.65 -1.40
C THR A 341 -6.03 -14.65 -0.26
N HIS A 342 -5.69 -15.12 0.95
CA HIS A 342 -5.34 -14.27 2.08
C HIS A 342 -4.13 -14.89 2.81
N LEU A 343 -2.93 -14.38 2.54
CA LEU A 343 -1.69 -14.93 3.09
C LEU A 343 -1.48 -14.59 4.57
N LYS A 344 -0.53 -15.26 5.21
CA LYS A 344 -0.18 -15.07 6.62
C LYS A 344 0.13 -13.61 6.95
N CYS A 345 -0.67 -13.03 7.84
CA CYS A 345 -0.49 -11.65 8.29
C CYS A 345 0.78 -11.39 9.10
N CYS A 346 1.14 -10.10 9.19
CA CYS A 346 2.16 -9.56 10.08
C CYS A 346 3.59 -10.10 9.82
N GLY A 347 4.48 -9.79 10.77
CA GLY A 347 5.88 -10.18 10.75
C GLY A 347 6.77 -9.09 10.19
N SER A 348 7.99 -9.48 9.89
CA SER A 348 9.02 -8.64 9.28
C SER A 348 9.83 -9.52 8.34
N LYS A 349 10.74 -8.93 7.56
CA LYS A 349 11.69 -9.70 6.73
C LYS A 349 12.32 -10.83 7.56
N ASP A 350 12.33 -12.03 6.99
CA ASP A 350 12.91 -13.26 7.56
C ASP A 350 12.25 -13.76 8.86
N SER A 351 11.12 -13.19 9.30
CA SER A 351 10.37 -13.70 10.45
C SER A 351 9.67 -15.04 10.14
N PRO A 352 9.23 -15.80 11.15
CA PRO A 352 8.43 -17.01 10.93
C PRO A 352 7.17 -16.75 10.08
N GLU A 353 6.52 -15.59 10.24
CA GLU A 353 5.38 -15.18 9.43
C GLU A 353 5.75 -14.96 7.96
N ASP A 354 6.92 -14.37 7.68
CA ASP A 354 7.42 -14.16 6.32
C ASP A 354 7.77 -15.48 5.64
N ARG A 355 8.40 -16.41 6.37
CA ARG A 355 8.64 -17.79 5.90
C ARG A 355 7.34 -18.54 5.62
N GLN A 356 6.33 -18.35 6.46
CA GLN A 356 5.02 -18.94 6.26
C GLN A 356 4.33 -18.35 5.02
N ARG A 357 4.36 -17.02 4.80
CA ARG A 357 3.85 -16.39 3.57
C ARG A 357 4.51 -16.98 2.32
N MET A 358 5.83 -17.15 2.34
CA MET A 358 6.55 -17.79 1.22
C MET A 358 6.13 -19.24 0.98
N ALA A 359 5.89 -20.01 2.05
CA ALA A 359 5.42 -21.39 1.94
C ALA A 359 4.01 -21.47 1.35
N GLU A 360 3.11 -20.59 1.80
CA GLU A 360 1.74 -20.48 1.29
C GLU A 360 1.72 -20.10 -0.19
N ALA A 361 2.47 -19.06 -0.58
CA ALA A 361 2.60 -18.64 -1.97
C ALA A 361 3.08 -19.77 -2.89
N LYS A 362 4.12 -20.51 -2.46
CA LYS A 362 4.63 -21.69 -3.18
C LYS A 362 3.58 -22.80 -3.30
N ALA A 363 2.83 -23.06 -2.24
CA ALA A 363 1.80 -24.10 -2.23
C ALA A 363 0.65 -23.75 -3.19
N ILE A 364 0.22 -22.49 -3.22
CA ILE A 364 -0.81 -22.00 -4.16
C ILE A 364 -0.31 -22.09 -5.59
N ASN A 365 0.90 -21.60 -5.87
CA ASN A 365 1.52 -21.70 -7.20
C ASN A 365 1.59 -23.16 -7.68
N ALA A 366 2.05 -24.08 -6.82
CA ALA A 366 2.13 -25.50 -7.14
C ALA A 366 0.76 -26.13 -7.40
N LEU A 367 -0.26 -25.79 -6.60
CA LEU A 367 -1.64 -26.23 -6.80
C LEU A 367 -2.17 -25.77 -8.16
N LEU A 368 -1.99 -24.48 -8.48
CA LEU A 368 -2.44 -23.90 -9.74
C LEU A 368 -1.79 -24.61 -10.93
N ARG A 369 -0.45 -24.74 -10.94
CA ARG A 369 0.29 -25.46 -12.00
C ARG A 369 -0.18 -26.90 -12.17
N ALA A 370 -0.34 -27.63 -11.06
CA ALA A 370 -0.79 -29.02 -11.10
C ALA A 370 -2.22 -29.17 -11.64
N SER A 371 -3.06 -28.14 -11.46
CA SER A 371 -4.49 -28.17 -11.80
C SER A 371 -4.82 -27.66 -13.21
N MET A 372 -3.95 -26.84 -13.83
CA MET A 372 -4.23 -26.24 -15.15
C MET A 372 -4.35 -27.30 -16.27
N GLY A 373 -3.59 -28.38 -16.21
CA GLY A 373 -3.62 -29.45 -17.21
C GLY A 373 -3.47 -28.90 -18.64
N ALA A 374 -4.30 -29.40 -19.57
CA ALA A 374 -4.37 -28.94 -20.96
C ALA A 374 -5.57 -28.01 -21.24
N ARG A 375 -6.20 -27.42 -20.20
CA ARG A 375 -7.36 -26.54 -20.38
C ARG A 375 -6.90 -25.22 -21.00
N ASP A 376 -7.69 -24.71 -21.95
CA ASP A 376 -7.51 -23.37 -22.51
C ASP A 376 -8.02 -22.32 -21.51
N LEU A 377 -7.15 -21.98 -20.56
CA LEU A 377 -7.36 -20.91 -19.58
C LEU A 377 -6.49 -19.72 -19.98
N SER A 378 -6.86 -19.11 -21.10
CA SER A 378 -6.18 -17.96 -21.66
C SER A 378 -6.29 -16.73 -20.76
N LEU A 379 -7.34 -16.59 -19.96
CA LEU A 379 -7.46 -15.50 -18.99
C LEU A 379 -7.23 -16.03 -17.58
N ARG A 380 -6.30 -15.43 -16.84
CA ARG A 380 -5.98 -15.79 -15.46
C ARG A 380 -5.93 -14.54 -14.62
N VAL A 381 -6.54 -14.60 -13.44
CA VAL A 381 -6.51 -13.54 -12.43
C VAL A 381 -6.44 -14.16 -11.05
N ILE A 382 -5.34 -13.92 -10.35
CA ILE A 382 -5.13 -14.36 -8.98
C ILE A 382 -4.95 -13.12 -8.13
N SER A 383 -5.71 -12.99 -7.04
CA SER A 383 -5.67 -11.77 -6.24
C SER A 383 -5.93 -12.02 -4.76
N GLY A 384 -5.56 -11.05 -3.94
CA GLY A 384 -6.02 -10.91 -2.58
C GLY A 384 -5.04 -10.18 -1.68
N ASP A 385 -5.35 -10.20 -0.38
CA ASP A 385 -4.46 -9.68 0.67
C ASP A 385 -3.25 -10.61 0.85
N LEU A 386 -2.10 -10.16 0.34
CA LEU A 386 -0.85 -10.90 0.45
C LEU A 386 -0.10 -10.59 1.75
N ASN A 387 -0.57 -9.62 2.54
CA ASN A 387 0.07 -9.17 3.77
C ASN A 387 1.58 -8.92 3.57
N LEU A 388 1.93 -8.24 2.49
CA LEU A 388 3.33 -8.07 2.04
C LEU A 388 4.06 -7.01 2.88
N VAL A 389 4.28 -7.33 4.16
CA VAL A 389 4.89 -6.45 5.17
C VAL A 389 6.28 -6.90 5.60
N GLY A 390 6.77 -8.05 5.11
CA GLY A 390 8.09 -8.59 5.43
C GLY A 390 9.07 -8.43 4.27
N SER A 391 9.04 -9.37 3.34
CA SER A 391 9.85 -9.36 2.11
C SER A 391 8.97 -9.46 0.86
N ARG A 392 9.53 -9.12 -0.31
CA ARG A 392 8.90 -9.24 -1.64
C ARG A 392 8.64 -10.69 -2.13
N PRO A 393 9.50 -11.70 -1.86
CA PRO A 393 9.38 -13.04 -2.40
C PRO A 393 8.02 -13.73 -2.35
N PRO A 394 7.13 -13.58 -1.33
CA PRO A 394 5.80 -14.18 -1.39
C PRO A 394 4.99 -13.81 -2.64
N LEU A 395 5.08 -12.55 -3.09
CA LEU A 395 4.43 -12.11 -4.34
C LEU A 395 5.06 -12.76 -5.57
N ASP A 396 6.39 -12.75 -5.66
CA ASP A 396 7.11 -13.32 -6.81
C ASP A 396 6.90 -14.84 -6.90
N LEU A 397 6.92 -15.54 -5.77
CA LEU A 397 6.69 -16.99 -5.67
C LEU A 397 5.25 -17.37 -6.07
N LEU A 398 4.27 -16.53 -5.72
CA LEU A 398 2.87 -16.78 -6.06
C LEU A 398 2.66 -16.70 -7.57
N ARG A 399 3.16 -15.64 -8.21
CA ARG A 399 2.95 -15.37 -9.64
C ARG A 399 3.85 -16.16 -10.59
N ALA A 400 4.93 -16.74 -10.08
CA ALA A 400 6.01 -17.32 -10.88
C ALA A 400 5.53 -18.31 -11.95
N GLY A 401 5.92 -18.13 -13.22
CA GLY A 401 5.65 -19.04 -14.33
C GLY A 401 4.19 -19.53 -14.42
N LEU A 402 3.23 -18.68 -14.05
CA LEU A 402 1.80 -18.98 -14.08
C LEU A 402 1.10 -18.35 -15.28
N ASP A 403 1.80 -17.61 -16.13
CA ASP A 403 1.20 -17.06 -17.34
C ASP A 403 1.10 -18.11 -18.47
N VAL A 404 0.33 -17.80 -19.52
CA VAL A 404 0.02 -18.69 -20.64
C VAL A 404 1.28 -19.01 -21.44
N ASP A 405 2.15 -18.04 -21.62
CA ASP A 405 3.44 -18.19 -22.32
C ASP A 405 4.56 -18.76 -21.42
N GLY A 406 4.26 -19.06 -20.16
CA GLY A 406 5.20 -19.59 -19.17
C GLY A 406 5.99 -18.51 -18.42
N SER A 407 5.75 -17.23 -18.70
CA SER A 407 6.24 -16.14 -17.87
C SER A 407 5.46 -16.03 -16.55
N ASP A 408 5.88 -15.10 -15.70
CA ASP A 408 5.18 -14.81 -14.45
C ASP A 408 3.92 -13.99 -14.75
N LEU A 409 2.82 -14.18 -14.00
CA LEU A 409 1.69 -13.26 -14.11
C LEU A 409 2.14 -11.82 -13.81
N ASP A 410 1.65 -10.86 -14.59
CA ASP A 410 1.91 -9.45 -14.39
C ASP A 410 1.12 -8.92 -13.20
N ILE A 411 1.58 -7.80 -12.62
CA ILE A 411 0.96 -7.18 -11.45
C ILE A 411 0.23 -5.92 -11.90
N ALA A 412 -1.07 -5.83 -11.61
CA ALA A 412 -1.84 -4.67 -11.99
C ALA A 412 -1.32 -3.38 -11.34
N ASP A 413 -1.15 -2.35 -12.16
CA ASP A 413 -0.71 -1.02 -11.75
C ASP A 413 -1.87 -0.18 -11.21
N ALA A 414 -2.41 -0.59 -10.06
CA ALA A 414 -3.55 0.03 -9.42
C ALA A 414 -3.14 1.16 -8.44
N LEU A 415 -3.11 2.40 -8.93
CA LEU A 415 -3.04 3.59 -8.06
C LEU A 415 -4.38 3.87 -7.40
N VAL A 416 -4.35 4.47 -6.20
CA VAL A 416 -5.56 5.03 -5.60
C VAL A 416 -6.17 6.07 -6.54
N LEU A 417 -7.44 5.90 -6.88
CA LEU A 417 -8.12 6.79 -7.81
C LEU A 417 -8.13 8.23 -7.27
N GLY A 418 -7.38 9.12 -7.92
CA GLY A 418 -7.23 10.51 -7.49
C GLY A 418 -6.04 10.77 -6.55
N ASP A 419 -5.15 9.80 -6.38
CA ASP A 419 -3.93 9.93 -5.58
C ASP A 419 -2.76 9.15 -6.23
N LEU A 420 -1.52 9.62 -6.07
CA LEU A 420 -0.32 8.99 -6.65
C LEU A 420 0.34 8.06 -5.63
N ALA A 421 -0.42 7.07 -5.15
CA ALA A 421 0.07 6.07 -4.19
C ALA A 421 -0.59 4.71 -4.44
N TYR A 422 0.18 3.64 -4.26
CA TYR A 422 -0.32 2.27 -4.28
C TYR A 422 -0.80 1.80 -2.89
N SER A 423 -1.69 2.55 -2.24
CA SER A 423 -2.20 2.14 -0.93
C SER A 423 -3.50 1.33 -1.08
N THR A 424 -3.53 0.13 -0.50
CA THR A 424 -4.72 -0.75 -0.47
C THR A 424 -5.23 -0.99 0.95
N TRP A 425 -4.43 -0.67 1.96
CA TRP A 425 -4.78 -0.82 3.37
C TRP A 425 -4.56 0.49 4.11
N ARG A 426 -5.53 0.88 4.95
CA ARG A 426 -5.42 2.00 5.88
C ARG A 426 -6.32 1.81 7.10
N ASP A 427 -5.76 1.92 8.30
CA ASP A 427 -6.54 2.11 9.52
C ASP A 427 -6.03 3.34 10.30
N PRO A 428 -6.78 4.47 10.26
CA PRO A 428 -6.39 5.69 10.97
C PRO A 428 -6.39 5.54 12.50
N LYS A 429 -6.93 4.44 13.04
CA LYS A 429 -6.91 4.15 14.49
C LYS A 429 -5.60 3.54 14.94
N THR A 430 -4.78 3.03 14.02
CA THR A 430 -3.50 2.37 14.32
C THR A 430 -2.31 3.30 14.13
N ASP A 431 -1.16 2.83 14.59
CA ASP A 431 0.12 3.50 14.34
C ASP A 431 0.74 3.09 12.99
N PHE A 432 0.09 2.22 12.20
CA PHE A 432 0.61 1.81 10.90
C PHE A 432 0.17 2.82 9.83
N PRO A 433 1.10 3.46 9.10
CA PRO A 433 0.73 4.25 7.92
C PRO A 433 0.08 3.37 6.83
N PRO A 434 -0.66 3.98 5.88
CA PRO A 434 -1.26 3.26 4.78
C PRO A 434 -0.22 2.47 3.97
N GLY A 435 -0.63 1.32 3.41
CA GLY A 435 0.28 0.38 2.75
C GLY A 435 -0.33 -0.40 1.59
N ARG A 436 0.50 -1.05 0.76
CA ARG A 436 0.10 -1.95 -0.34
C ARG A 436 0.11 -3.40 0.11
N LEU A 437 -1.05 -3.93 0.49
CA LEU A 437 -1.19 -5.32 0.96
C LEU A 437 -1.92 -6.20 -0.06
N ASP A 438 -2.80 -5.61 -0.87
CA ASP A 438 -3.65 -6.29 -1.83
C ASP A 438 -3.05 -6.17 -3.24
N TYR A 439 -2.94 -7.31 -3.93
CA TYR A 439 -2.34 -7.39 -5.25
C TYR A 439 -3.22 -8.20 -6.17
N VAL A 440 -3.46 -7.66 -7.38
CA VAL A 440 -4.10 -8.38 -8.49
C VAL A 440 -3.00 -8.77 -9.47
N MET A 441 -2.87 -10.07 -9.74
CA MET A 441 -1.96 -10.61 -10.74
C MET A 441 -2.75 -11.21 -11.90
N PHE A 442 -2.35 -10.95 -13.14
CA PHE A 442 -3.10 -11.38 -14.33
C PHE A 442 -2.21 -11.85 -15.47
N SER A 443 -2.80 -12.53 -16.44
CA SER A 443 -2.12 -12.99 -17.66
C SER A 443 -1.97 -11.85 -18.68
N ASP A 444 -0.82 -11.20 -18.74
CA ASP A 444 -0.54 -10.10 -19.68
C ASP A 444 -0.19 -10.59 -21.09
N SER A 445 0.25 -11.84 -21.25
CA SER A 445 0.45 -12.45 -22.57
C SER A 445 -0.84 -12.59 -23.39
N THR A 446 -2.00 -12.51 -22.75
CA THR A 446 -3.33 -12.76 -23.35
C THR A 446 -4.40 -11.77 -22.94
N ALA A 447 -4.13 -10.86 -21.99
CA ALA A 447 -5.07 -9.82 -21.58
C ALA A 447 -4.37 -8.47 -21.36
N ASP A 448 -5.06 -7.39 -21.73
CA ASP A 448 -4.75 -6.04 -21.29
C ASP A 448 -5.43 -5.79 -19.93
N GLY A 449 -4.61 -5.56 -18.89
CA GLY A 449 -5.02 -5.20 -17.54
C GLY A 449 -4.62 -3.77 -17.13
N SER A 450 -4.31 -2.90 -18.11
CA SER A 450 -3.80 -1.55 -17.86
C SER A 450 -4.80 -0.59 -17.22
N SER A 451 -6.11 -0.90 -17.30
CA SER A 451 -7.15 -0.17 -16.57
C SER A 451 -7.30 -0.76 -15.18
N ALA A 452 -6.49 -0.25 -14.25
CA ALA A 452 -6.47 -0.67 -12.85
C ALA A 452 -6.47 0.52 -11.89
N PHE A 453 -7.17 0.41 -10.77
CA PHE A 453 -7.19 1.44 -9.72
C PHE A 453 -7.60 0.86 -8.37
N VAL A 454 -7.13 1.47 -7.29
CA VAL A 454 -7.68 1.25 -5.94
C VAL A 454 -8.76 2.29 -5.69
N PHE A 455 -9.90 1.86 -5.18
CA PHE A 455 -11.03 2.75 -4.94
C PHE A 455 -11.12 3.21 -3.49
N ASP A 456 -10.86 4.50 -3.25
CA ASP A 456 -11.05 5.14 -1.94
C ASP A 456 -12.00 6.34 -2.05
N ALA A 457 -13.23 6.19 -1.57
CA ALA A 457 -14.23 7.25 -1.54
C ALA A 457 -13.74 8.48 -0.75
N ALA A 458 -12.87 8.30 0.26
CA ALA A 458 -12.32 9.41 1.03
C ALA A 458 -11.37 10.30 0.22
N ARG A 459 -10.92 9.85 -0.96
CA ARG A 459 -10.07 10.63 -1.88
C ARG A 459 -10.85 11.36 -2.96
N LEU A 460 -12.16 11.16 -3.07
CA LEU A 460 -12.99 11.77 -4.10
C LEU A 460 -13.58 13.11 -3.65
N SER A 461 -13.78 14.03 -4.60
CA SER A 461 -14.48 15.28 -4.35
C SER A 461 -15.95 15.05 -3.99
N ASP A 462 -16.57 15.97 -3.26
CA ASP A 462 -18.02 15.94 -2.95
C ASP A 462 -18.89 15.79 -4.21
N ARG A 463 -18.48 16.41 -5.32
CA ARG A 463 -19.17 16.28 -6.61
C ARG A 463 -19.09 14.86 -7.17
N SER A 464 -17.91 14.24 -7.10
CA SER A 464 -17.70 12.86 -7.54
C SER A 464 -18.51 11.89 -6.69
N LEU A 465 -18.48 12.07 -5.36
CA LEU A 465 -19.26 11.27 -4.41
C LEU A 465 -20.76 11.37 -4.68
N ALA A 466 -21.29 12.59 -4.85
CA ALA A 466 -22.69 12.80 -5.18
C ALA A 466 -23.09 12.14 -6.51
N THR A 467 -22.20 12.16 -7.52
CA THR A 467 -22.42 11.51 -8.81
C THR A 467 -22.50 9.99 -8.69
N LEU A 468 -21.68 9.40 -7.82
CA LEU A 468 -21.62 7.95 -7.59
C LEU A 468 -22.65 7.47 -6.54
N GLY A 469 -23.36 8.39 -5.88
CA GLY A 469 -24.26 8.06 -4.78
C GLY A 469 -23.53 7.54 -3.54
N LEU A 470 -22.29 7.97 -3.33
CA LEU A 470 -21.39 7.52 -2.27
C LEU A 470 -21.23 8.56 -1.16
N ARG A 471 -20.73 8.10 -0.02
CA ARG A 471 -20.26 8.93 1.09
C ARG A 471 -18.75 8.73 1.28
N PRO A 472 -18.00 9.73 1.77
CA PRO A 472 -16.56 9.59 1.97
C PRO A 472 -16.22 8.46 2.96
N GLU A 473 -17.08 8.22 3.96
CA GLU A 473 -16.92 7.15 4.94
C GLU A 473 -17.22 5.74 4.41
N ASP A 474 -17.73 5.58 3.18
CA ASP A 474 -18.07 4.25 2.65
C ASP A 474 -16.83 3.35 2.55
N SER A 475 -15.68 3.93 2.20
CA SER A 475 -14.39 3.22 2.18
C SER A 475 -13.77 3.02 3.57
N ALA A 476 -14.46 3.40 4.65
CA ALA A 476 -14.06 3.08 6.02
C ALA A 476 -14.84 1.88 6.61
N ALA A 477 -15.67 1.22 5.80
CA ALA A 477 -16.39 0.00 6.20
C ALA A 477 -15.50 -1.25 6.26
N SER A 478 -14.31 -1.17 5.66
CA SER A 478 -13.18 -2.07 5.83
C SER A 478 -11.91 -1.23 5.92
N ASP A 479 -10.89 -1.71 6.63
CA ASP A 479 -9.52 -1.19 6.60
C ASP A 479 -8.77 -1.49 5.29
N HIS A 480 -9.33 -2.35 4.43
CA HIS A 480 -8.87 -2.59 3.07
C HIS A 480 -9.75 -1.89 2.03
N LEU A 481 -9.11 -1.43 0.97
CA LEU A 481 -9.71 -0.74 -0.17
C LEU A 481 -9.87 -1.71 -1.35
N PRO A 482 -10.98 -1.67 -2.10
CA PRO A 482 -11.14 -2.53 -3.25
C PRO A 482 -10.14 -2.17 -4.36
N VAL A 483 -9.42 -3.20 -4.84
CA VAL A 483 -8.54 -3.11 -6.00
C VAL A 483 -9.33 -3.55 -7.23
N VAL A 484 -9.44 -2.68 -8.23
CA VAL A 484 -10.22 -2.89 -9.44
C VAL A 484 -9.28 -3.06 -10.62
N VAL A 485 -9.53 -4.07 -11.45
CA VAL A 485 -8.85 -4.29 -12.72
C VAL A 485 -9.88 -4.65 -13.78
N ASP A 486 -9.83 -3.95 -14.90
CA ASP A 486 -10.55 -4.35 -16.10
C ASP A 486 -9.65 -5.23 -16.97
N LEU A 487 -10.09 -6.46 -17.26
CA LEU A 487 -9.37 -7.39 -18.12
C LEU A 487 -10.03 -7.44 -19.49
N ARG A 488 -9.23 -7.17 -20.53
CA ARG A 488 -9.66 -7.25 -21.94
C ARG A 488 -8.78 -8.26 -22.67
N PRO A 489 -9.34 -9.32 -23.27
CA PRO A 489 -8.53 -10.28 -24.02
C PRO A 489 -7.79 -9.59 -25.16
N LEU A 490 -6.50 -9.90 -25.32
CA LEU A 490 -5.73 -9.55 -26.51
C LEU A 490 -6.23 -10.41 -27.68
N ARG A 491 -6.53 -9.76 -28.80
CA ARG A 491 -7.06 -10.43 -30.00
C ARG A 491 -5.98 -10.74 -31.03
#